data_AF-A0A8H8YZ46-F1
#
_entry.id   AF-A0A8H8YZ46-F1
#
_cell.length_a   1.000
_cell.length_b   1.000
_cell.length_c   1.000
_cell.angle_alpha   90.00
_cell.angle_beta   90.00
_cell.angle_gamma   90.00
#
_symmetry.space_group_name_H-M   'P 1'
#
loop_
_entity.id
_entity.type
_entity.pdbx_description
1 polymer ?
#
loop_
_entity_poly.entity_id
_entity_poly.type
_entity_poly.pdbx_seq_one_letter_code
_entity_poly.pdbx_strand_id
1 'polypeptide(L)'
;MIKIYTKSIFIISLLLASMTAMATTISIDPKSTFLRTNNDPAAVNSISIELASLGLGTGDYVRLEQLGDLSQRTGDPDIVTGHLLGVFSNTNILLGSSTLNRVQDAIDAGNDESTGPTFFGNLPNDIAEDFLITNTLIQIPAGAAYLFVAASDSYYSDNSDLDGDYGMRITQVIPVPLPDTIWLISLGLLVLIRFDKRKPETKS
;
A
#
# COMPACT_ATOMS: atom_id res chain seq x y z
N MET A 1 -46.79 33.13 40.17
CA MET A 1 -45.41 33.00 39.67
C MET A 1 -45.11 31.53 39.45
N ILE A 2 -45.14 31.06 38.20
CA ILE A 2 -44.83 29.68 37.82
C ILE A 2 -43.63 29.76 36.87
N LYS A 3 -42.48 29.22 37.31
CA LYS A 3 -41.25 29.15 36.51
C LYS A 3 -41.39 28.02 35.49
N ILE A 4 -41.39 28.38 34.21
CA ILE A 4 -41.33 27.44 33.09
C ILE A 4 -39.87 26.98 32.96
N TYR A 5 -39.62 25.69 33.19
CA TYR A 5 -38.31 25.08 33.02
C TYR A 5 -38.02 24.85 31.53
N THR A 6 -36.90 25.40 31.09
CA THR A 6 -36.32 25.28 29.75
C THR A 6 -36.10 23.82 29.37
N LYS A 7 -36.72 23.38 28.27
CA LYS A 7 -36.39 22.11 27.61
C LYS A 7 -35.09 22.29 26.82
N SER A 8 -33.97 21.86 27.39
CA SER A 8 -32.72 21.69 26.63
C SER A 8 -32.80 20.37 25.84
N ILE A 9 -32.94 20.48 24.52
CA ILE A 9 -32.74 19.36 23.60
C ILE A 9 -31.24 19.32 23.31
N PHE A 10 -30.54 18.32 23.86
CA PHE A 10 -29.17 18.01 23.46
C PHE A 10 -29.25 17.15 22.19
N ILE A 11 -28.94 17.74 21.03
CA ILE A 11 -28.68 16.97 19.80
C ILE A 11 -27.21 16.58 19.83
N ILE A 12 -26.91 15.31 20.10
CA ILE A 12 -25.57 14.74 19.88
C ILE A 12 -25.50 14.43 18.39
N SER A 13 -24.84 15.30 17.61
CA SER A 13 -24.47 14.96 16.23
C SER A 13 -23.29 14.00 16.28
N LEU A 14 -23.52 12.75 15.90
CA LEU A 14 -22.48 11.76 15.67
C LEU A 14 -21.81 12.08 14.33
N LEU A 15 -20.63 12.71 14.37
CA LEU A 15 -19.81 12.90 13.19
C LEU A 15 -19.16 11.54 12.84
N LEU A 16 -19.76 10.77 11.94
CA LEU A 16 -19.04 9.67 11.28
C LEU A 16 -18.03 10.31 10.32
N ALA A 17 -16.78 10.45 10.76
CA ALA A 17 -15.69 10.72 9.83
C ALA A 17 -15.47 9.46 8.99
N SER A 18 -15.84 9.51 7.71
CA SER A 18 -15.41 8.49 6.75
C SER A 18 -13.89 8.62 6.62
N MET A 19 -13.13 7.67 7.15
CA MET A 19 -11.70 7.57 6.81
C MET A 19 -11.64 7.07 5.37
N THR A 20 -11.39 7.96 4.43
CA THR A 20 -11.10 7.58 3.05
C THR A 20 -9.72 6.90 3.05
N ALA A 21 -9.65 5.69 2.53
CA ALA A 21 -8.38 5.07 2.18
C ALA A 21 -7.62 6.01 1.24
N MET A 22 -6.44 6.45 1.67
CA MET A 22 -5.56 7.27 0.85
C MET A 22 -4.87 6.35 -0.15
N ALA A 23 -5.06 6.62 -1.44
CA ALA A 23 -4.34 5.98 -2.52
C ALA A 23 -3.32 6.97 -3.08
N THR A 24 -2.09 6.51 -3.30
CA THR A 24 -1.03 7.30 -3.91
C THR A 24 -0.54 6.58 -5.16
N THR A 25 -0.46 7.31 -6.26
CA THR A 25 0.14 6.83 -7.51
C THR A 25 1.58 7.33 -7.59
N ILE A 26 2.48 6.43 -7.95
CA ILE A 26 3.91 6.67 -8.09
C ILE A 26 4.31 6.22 -9.49
N SER A 27 4.79 7.15 -10.33
CA SER A 27 5.34 6.81 -11.65
C SER A 27 6.70 6.14 -11.47
N ILE A 28 6.97 5.13 -12.29
CA ILE A 28 8.18 4.32 -12.22
C ILE A 28 8.90 4.42 -13.56
N ASP A 29 10.21 4.69 -13.54
CA ASP A 29 11.03 4.55 -14.74
C ASP A 29 11.22 3.04 -15.00
N PRO A 30 10.79 2.51 -16.17
CA PRO A 30 10.90 1.08 -16.46
C PRO A 30 12.36 0.59 -16.57
N LYS A 31 13.33 1.51 -16.65
CA LYS A 31 14.78 1.21 -16.59
C LYS A 31 15.34 1.19 -15.17
N SER A 32 14.54 1.58 -14.17
CA SER A 32 14.98 1.64 -12.79
C SER A 32 14.95 0.27 -12.13
N THR A 33 16.01 -0.06 -11.40
CA THR A 33 16.11 -1.33 -10.70
C THR A 33 16.90 -1.27 -9.39
N PHE A 34 16.46 -2.08 -8.44
CA PHE A 34 17.19 -2.39 -7.22
C PHE A 34 17.93 -3.74 -7.33
N LEU A 35 17.70 -4.52 -8.39
CA LEU A 35 18.43 -5.75 -8.64
C LEU A 35 19.84 -5.45 -9.17
N ARG A 36 20.70 -6.46 -9.07
CA ARG A 36 22.02 -6.43 -9.71
C ARG A 36 21.88 -6.30 -11.22
N THR A 37 22.74 -5.48 -11.83
CA THR A 37 22.91 -5.43 -13.29
C THR A 37 24.35 -5.71 -13.70
N ASN A 38 24.54 -6.04 -14.97
CA ASN A 38 25.86 -6.29 -15.54
C ASN A 38 25.87 -5.88 -17.02
N ASN A 39 26.80 -5.01 -17.41
CA ASN A 39 26.86 -4.43 -18.76
C ASN A 39 25.51 -3.85 -19.23
N ASP A 40 24.83 -3.13 -18.34
CA ASP A 40 23.50 -2.56 -18.56
C ASP A 40 23.56 -1.03 -18.44
N PRO A 41 24.01 -0.33 -19.50
CA PRO A 41 24.49 1.06 -19.40
C PRO A 41 23.39 2.10 -19.17
N ALA A 42 22.14 1.80 -19.52
CA ALA A 42 21.00 2.67 -19.31
C ALA A 42 20.10 2.24 -18.15
N ALA A 43 20.46 1.18 -17.41
CA ALA A 43 19.83 0.88 -16.12
C ALA A 43 20.08 2.02 -15.13
N VAL A 44 19.04 2.41 -14.40
CA VAL A 44 19.11 3.44 -13.37
C VAL A 44 18.73 2.88 -12.00
N ASN A 45 19.04 3.62 -10.94
CA ASN A 45 18.69 3.22 -9.60
C ASN A 45 17.18 3.29 -9.38
N SER A 46 16.61 2.26 -8.76
CA SER A 46 15.24 2.27 -8.25
C SER A 46 15.01 3.43 -7.28
N ILE A 47 13.77 3.94 -7.26
CA ILE A 47 13.31 4.91 -6.26
C ILE A 47 13.13 4.23 -4.89
N SER A 48 13.52 4.93 -3.83
CA SER A 48 13.21 4.56 -2.45
C SER A 48 11.99 5.36 -1.96
N ILE A 49 10.87 4.69 -1.71
CA ILE A 49 9.63 5.33 -1.25
C ILE A 49 9.62 5.33 0.27
N GLU A 50 9.69 6.51 0.90
CA GLU A 50 9.57 6.65 2.37
C GLU A 50 8.12 6.43 2.80
N LEU A 51 7.85 5.35 3.53
CA LEU A 51 6.48 4.95 3.90
C LEU A 51 5.80 6.00 4.79
N ALA A 52 6.54 6.59 5.71
CA ALA A 52 6.03 7.63 6.60
C ALA A 52 5.57 8.89 5.83
N SER A 53 6.18 9.19 4.69
CA SER A 53 5.75 10.32 3.82
C SER A 53 4.36 10.11 3.23
N LEU A 54 3.91 8.85 3.16
CA LEU A 54 2.58 8.45 2.71
C LEU A 54 1.59 8.24 3.87
N GLY A 55 2.02 8.49 5.12
CA GLY A 55 1.24 8.20 6.32
C GLY A 55 1.13 6.71 6.65
N LEU A 56 2.03 5.89 6.11
CA LEU A 56 2.07 4.44 6.31
C LEU A 56 3.15 4.07 7.33
N GLY A 57 2.88 3.05 8.13
CA GLY A 57 3.83 2.51 9.10
C GLY A 57 3.77 1.00 9.24
N THR A 58 4.68 0.46 10.05
CA THR A 58 4.70 -0.96 10.40
C THR A 58 3.32 -1.45 10.85
N GLY A 59 2.91 -2.61 10.32
CA GLY A 59 1.66 -3.27 10.68
C GLY A 59 0.45 -2.82 9.87
N ASP A 60 0.54 -1.71 9.13
CA ASP A 60 -0.50 -1.33 8.18
C ASP A 60 -0.62 -2.37 7.07
N TYR A 61 -1.85 -2.61 6.65
CA TYR A 61 -2.10 -3.34 5.41
C TYR A 61 -2.20 -2.35 4.26
N VAL A 62 -1.53 -2.68 3.16
CA VAL A 62 -1.58 -1.90 1.92
C VAL A 62 -1.91 -2.80 0.75
N ARG A 63 -2.67 -2.25 -0.19
CA ARG A 63 -2.85 -2.84 -1.51
C ARG A 63 -1.91 -2.14 -2.49
N LEU A 64 -1.03 -2.93 -3.10
CA LEU A 64 -0.08 -2.52 -4.12
C LEU A 64 -0.57 -3.01 -5.48
N GLU A 65 -0.66 -2.10 -6.43
CA GLU A 65 -1.17 -2.40 -7.77
C GLU A 65 -0.18 -1.87 -8.80
N GLN A 66 0.22 -2.69 -9.77
CA GLN A 66 0.87 -2.16 -10.97
C GLN A 66 -0.16 -1.32 -11.74
N LEU A 67 0.27 -0.14 -12.20
CA LEU A 67 -0.44 0.68 -13.15
C LEU A 67 0.29 0.62 -14.49
N GLY A 68 -0.49 0.70 -15.56
CA GLY A 68 0.06 0.71 -16.90
C GLY A 68 0.76 -0.58 -17.31
N ASP A 69 1.42 -0.50 -18.45
CA ASP A 69 2.31 -1.51 -18.98
C ASP A 69 3.67 -0.92 -19.32
N LEU A 70 4.61 -1.80 -19.62
CA LEU A 70 5.88 -1.41 -20.22
C LEU A 70 6.15 -2.27 -21.45
N SER A 71 7.20 -1.92 -22.17
CA SER A 71 7.87 -2.79 -23.12
C SER A 71 9.25 -3.16 -22.57
N GLN A 72 9.61 -4.44 -22.71
CA GLN A 72 10.94 -4.97 -22.37
C GLN A 72 11.89 -5.00 -23.56
N ARG A 73 11.52 -4.32 -24.65
CA ARG A 73 12.35 -4.21 -25.84
C ARG A 73 12.08 -2.89 -26.55
N THR A 74 13.14 -2.16 -26.82
CA THR A 74 13.01 -0.83 -27.42
C THR A 74 12.25 -0.87 -28.75
N GLY A 75 11.17 -0.10 -28.83
CA GLY A 75 10.33 0.04 -30.01
C GLY A 75 9.18 -0.96 -30.12
N ASP A 76 9.08 -1.93 -29.20
CA ASP A 76 7.88 -2.75 -29.06
C ASP A 76 6.77 -1.96 -28.33
N PRO A 77 5.49 -2.33 -28.55
CA PRO A 77 4.38 -1.73 -27.82
C PRO A 77 4.43 -2.09 -26.34
N ASP A 78 3.90 -1.19 -25.50
CA ASP A 78 3.73 -1.45 -24.08
C ASP A 78 2.59 -2.45 -23.89
N ILE A 79 2.94 -3.65 -23.44
CA ILE A 79 2.00 -4.78 -23.26
C ILE A 79 2.34 -5.63 -22.04
N VAL A 80 3.46 -5.36 -21.38
CA VAL A 80 3.98 -6.17 -20.28
C VAL A 80 3.34 -5.69 -18.98
N THR A 81 2.51 -6.55 -18.40
CA THR A 81 1.80 -6.31 -17.14
C THR A 81 2.11 -7.37 -16.10
N GLY A 82 2.12 -6.99 -14.81
CA GLY A 82 2.43 -7.91 -13.72
C GLY A 82 3.92 -8.24 -13.60
N HIS A 83 4.77 -7.28 -13.95
CA HIS A 83 6.23 -7.38 -13.91
C HIS A 83 6.82 -6.27 -13.03
N LEU A 84 6.14 -5.92 -11.93
CA LEU A 84 6.64 -4.96 -10.96
C LEU A 84 7.07 -5.69 -9.69
N LEU A 85 8.31 -5.50 -9.27
CA LEU A 85 8.88 -6.04 -8.04
C LEU A 85 8.84 -5.00 -6.93
N GLY A 86 8.70 -5.47 -5.70
CA GLY A 86 8.82 -4.68 -4.48
C GLY A 86 9.73 -5.34 -3.47
N VAL A 87 10.48 -4.54 -2.70
CA VAL A 87 11.21 -5.02 -1.52
C VAL A 87 11.18 -3.95 -0.42
N PHE A 88 10.77 -4.36 0.79
CA PHE A 88 10.79 -3.47 1.95
C PHE A 88 12.20 -3.38 2.54
N SER A 89 12.50 -2.25 3.17
CA SER A 89 13.80 -2.01 3.82
C SER A 89 13.70 -1.01 4.97
N ASN A 90 14.68 -1.01 5.85
CA ASN A 90 14.77 -0.08 6.98
C ASN A 90 15.50 1.24 6.62
N THR A 91 16.28 1.25 5.53
CA THR A 91 17.03 2.42 5.04
C THR A 91 16.77 2.64 3.56
N ASN A 92 17.07 3.86 3.09
CA ASN A 92 17.03 4.19 1.66
C ASN A 92 18.36 3.88 0.94
N ILE A 93 19.20 3.01 1.51
CA ILE A 93 20.53 2.74 0.97
C ILE A 93 20.42 1.70 -0.14
N LEU A 94 20.80 2.10 -1.34
CA LEU A 94 20.95 1.22 -2.50
C LEU A 94 22.42 1.14 -2.91
N LEU A 95 23.02 -0.05 -2.80
CA LEU A 95 24.41 -0.29 -3.18
C LEU A 95 24.60 -0.25 -4.71
N GLY A 96 25.86 -0.23 -5.13
CA GLY A 96 26.25 -0.18 -6.55
C GLY A 96 25.69 -1.35 -7.35
N SER A 97 25.40 -1.11 -8.63
CA SER A 97 24.69 -2.04 -9.54
C SER A 97 25.32 -3.42 -9.69
N SER A 98 26.62 -3.56 -9.45
CA SER A 98 27.32 -4.85 -9.52
C SER A 98 27.17 -5.73 -8.28
N THR A 99 26.55 -5.23 -7.21
CA THR A 99 26.27 -5.96 -5.96
C THR A 99 25.01 -6.80 -6.12
N LEU A 100 24.98 -8.04 -5.61
CA LEU A 100 23.79 -8.89 -5.62
C LEU A 100 22.67 -8.29 -4.77
N ASN A 101 22.89 -8.23 -3.46
CA ASN A 101 21.92 -7.67 -2.51
C ASN A 101 22.13 -6.16 -2.41
N ARG A 102 21.63 -5.40 -3.39
CA ARG A 102 21.82 -3.95 -3.40
C ARG A 102 21.01 -3.25 -2.32
N VAL A 103 19.86 -3.80 -1.95
CA VAL A 103 19.07 -3.39 -0.79
C VAL A 103 19.63 -4.14 0.41
N GLN A 104 20.51 -3.49 1.18
CA GLN A 104 21.33 -4.17 2.19
C GLN A 104 20.52 -4.69 3.38
N ASP A 105 19.44 -4.00 3.70
CA ASP A 105 18.55 -4.27 4.82
C ASP A 105 17.14 -4.58 4.33
N ALA A 106 17.08 -5.40 3.28
CA ALA A 106 15.84 -5.97 2.77
C ALA A 106 15.11 -6.73 3.89
N ILE A 107 13.78 -6.59 3.92
CA ILE A 107 12.92 -7.16 4.94
C ILE A 107 11.87 -8.02 4.23
N ASP A 108 11.89 -9.30 4.55
CA ASP A 108 10.97 -10.30 4.03
C ASP A 108 9.49 -9.90 4.27
N ALA A 109 8.70 -10.00 3.20
CA ALA A 109 7.28 -9.76 3.23
C ALA A 109 6.56 -10.42 2.04
N GLY A 110 5.39 -10.99 2.29
CA GLY A 110 4.55 -11.54 1.23
C GLY A 110 5.03 -12.91 0.79
N ASN A 111 4.96 -13.17 -0.52
CA ASN A 111 5.50 -14.38 -1.13
C ASN A 111 6.70 -13.97 -1.99
N ASP A 112 7.82 -14.65 -1.78
CA ASP A 112 9.06 -14.40 -2.49
C ASP A 112 8.87 -14.56 -4.00
N GLU A 113 9.41 -13.62 -4.78
CA GLU A 113 9.53 -13.74 -6.22
C GLU A 113 10.95 -14.22 -6.57
N SER A 114 11.08 -15.15 -7.52
CA SER A 114 12.40 -15.61 -7.94
C SER A 114 12.75 -15.02 -9.28
N THR A 115 13.87 -14.30 -9.32
CA THR A 115 14.33 -13.61 -10.51
C THR A 115 15.35 -14.45 -11.31
N GLY A 116 15.32 -14.27 -12.63
CA GLY A 116 16.31 -14.85 -13.55
C GLY A 116 17.61 -14.03 -13.57
N PRO A 117 18.75 -14.65 -13.93
CA PRO A 117 20.06 -13.99 -13.91
C PRO A 117 20.13 -12.77 -14.84
N THR A 118 21.13 -11.92 -14.64
CA THR A 118 21.41 -10.78 -15.52
C THR A 118 21.61 -11.25 -16.97
N PHE A 119 21.07 -10.50 -17.94
CA PHE A 119 21.13 -10.84 -19.36
C PHE A 119 22.56 -11.05 -19.85
N PHE A 120 23.45 -10.11 -19.52
CA PHE A 120 24.88 -10.27 -19.78
C PHE A 120 25.57 -10.95 -18.61
N GLY A 121 26.43 -11.94 -18.91
CA GLY A 121 27.28 -12.61 -17.93
C GLY A 121 26.57 -13.66 -17.06
N ASN A 122 25.24 -13.79 -17.15
CA ASN A 122 24.46 -14.81 -16.43
C ASN A 122 24.75 -14.80 -14.92
N LEU A 123 24.81 -13.61 -14.32
CA LEU A 123 25.11 -13.45 -12.90
C LEU A 123 23.81 -13.53 -12.10
N PRO A 124 23.79 -14.18 -10.93
CA PRO A 124 22.66 -14.08 -10.01
C PRO A 124 22.40 -12.62 -9.65
N ASN A 125 21.12 -12.25 -9.58
CA ASN A 125 20.60 -10.94 -9.20
C ASN A 125 19.44 -11.01 -8.17
N ASP A 126 19.03 -12.21 -7.81
CA ASP A 126 17.92 -12.50 -6.90
C ASP A 126 18.09 -11.96 -5.49
N ILE A 127 17.00 -11.37 -4.96
CA ILE A 127 16.88 -10.90 -3.57
C ILE A 127 15.74 -11.70 -2.94
N ALA A 128 16.06 -12.53 -1.95
CA ALA A 128 15.10 -13.48 -1.38
C ALA A 128 13.89 -12.82 -0.70
N GLU A 129 14.02 -11.57 -0.27
CA GLU A 129 12.97 -10.80 0.40
C GLU A 129 12.07 -9.99 -0.56
N ASP A 130 12.32 -10.04 -1.87
CA ASP A 130 11.49 -9.33 -2.84
C ASP A 130 10.22 -10.11 -3.21
N PHE A 131 9.22 -9.38 -3.72
CA PHE A 131 7.91 -9.95 -4.05
C PHE A 131 7.32 -9.29 -5.28
N LEU A 132 6.39 -9.98 -5.93
CA LEU A 132 5.69 -9.46 -7.10
C LEU A 132 4.51 -8.55 -6.72
N ILE A 133 4.43 -7.39 -7.38
CA ILE A 133 3.34 -6.43 -7.29
C ILE A 133 2.45 -6.56 -8.53
N THR A 134 1.25 -7.11 -8.33
CA THR A 134 0.19 -7.16 -9.37
C THR A 134 -1.05 -6.46 -8.85
N ASN A 135 -1.75 -7.12 -7.93
CA ASN A 135 -2.79 -6.61 -7.04
C ASN A 135 -2.55 -7.27 -5.67
N THR A 136 -1.47 -6.85 -5.03
CA THR A 136 -0.87 -7.52 -3.87
C THR A 136 -1.37 -6.85 -2.59
N LEU A 137 -2.06 -7.61 -1.74
CA LEU A 137 -2.38 -7.19 -0.37
C LEU A 137 -1.27 -7.65 0.55
N ILE A 138 -0.57 -6.71 1.19
CA ILE A 138 0.60 -7.02 2.02
C ILE A 138 0.58 -6.18 3.29
N GLN A 139 1.06 -6.76 4.39
CA GLN A 139 1.30 -6.03 5.62
C GLN A 139 2.70 -5.43 5.57
N ILE A 140 2.85 -4.16 5.92
CA ILE A 140 4.17 -3.53 6.06
C ILE A 140 4.90 -4.23 7.23
N PRO A 141 6.05 -4.89 6.97
CA PRO A 141 6.70 -5.71 7.96
C PRO A 141 7.34 -4.86 9.08
N ALA A 142 7.69 -5.52 10.19
CA ALA A 142 8.34 -4.85 11.31
C ALA A 142 9.69 -4.25 10.89
N GLY A 143 9.89 -2.97 11.19
CA GLY A 143 11.13 -2.26 10.88
C GLY A 143 11.22 -1.70 9.46
N ALA A 144 10.21 -1.91 8.60
CA ALA A 144 10.19 -1.28 7.29
C ALA A 144 9.93 0.23 7.39
N ALA A 145 10.82 1.01 6.76
CA ALA A 145 10.70 2.45 6.59
C ALA A 145 10.62 2.86 5.11
N TYR A 146 11.14 2.03 4.22
CA TYR A 146 11.17 2.27 2.78
C TYR A 146 10.66 1.07 1.98
N LEU A 147 10.13 1.36 0.79
CA LEU A 147 9.80 0.39 -0.26
C LEU A 147 10.58 0.75 -1.52
N PHE A 148 11.38 -0.18 -2.03
CA PHE A 148 11.99 -0.09 -3.35
C PHE A 148 11.11 -0.81 -4.37
N VAL A 149 11.04 -0.28 -5.60
CA VAL A 149 10.21 -0.82 -6.68
C VAL A 149 10.97 -0.84 -8.01
N ALA A 150 10.78 -1.87 -8.82
CA ALA A 150 11.50 -2.04 -10.09
C ALA A 150 10.71 -2.91 -11.07
N ALA A 151 10.94 -2.72 -12.37
CA ALA A 151 10.49 -3.71 -13.34
C ALA A 151 11.24 -5.04 -13.14
N SER A 152 10.57 -6.17 -13.41
CA SER A 152 11.17 -7.50 -13.41
C SER A 152 11.77 -7.80 -14.78
N ASP A 153 13.09 -7.57 -14.94
CA ASP A 153 13.81 -7.87 -16.17
C ASP A 153 15.26 -8.31 -15.90
N SER A 154 15.87 -8.94 -16.91
CA SER A 154 17.27 -9.30 -16.98
C SER A 154 18.15 -8.23 -17.65
N TYR A 155 17.55 -7.33 -18.44
CA TYR A 155 18.21 -6.20 -19.10
C TYR A 155 17.27 -4.99 -19.10
N TYR A 156 17.70 -3.88 -18.51
CA TYR A 156 16.85 -2.71 -18.26
C TYR A 156 17.04 -1.61 -19.30
N SER A 157 18.18 -1.59 -19.99
CA SER A 157 18.52 -0.53 -20.94
C SER A 157 17.53 -0.40 -22.10
N ASP A 158 16.89 -1.50 -22.50
CA ASP A 158 15.93 -1.55 -23.60
C ASP A 158 14.47 -1.46 -23.16
N ASN A 159 14.20 -1.36 -21.85
CA ASN A 159 12.87 -1.10 -21.35
C ASN A 159 12.35 0.28 -21.79
N SER A 160 11.07 0.37 -22.09
CA SER A 160 10.39 1.62 -22.40
C SER A 160 8.96 1.64 -21.90
N ASP A 161 8.42 2.84 -21.78
CA ASP A 161 7.02 3.15 -21.50
C ASP A 161 6.68 4.31 -22.46
N LEU A 162 6.03 4.00 -23.59
CA LEU A 162 5.80 4.93 -24.69
C LEU A 162 4.60 5.85 -24.43
N ASP A 163 3.61 5.40 -23.67
CA ASP A 163 2.42 6.19 -23.34
C ASP A 163 2.50 6.88 -21.96
N GLY A 164 3.48 6.50 -21.14
CA GLY A 164 3.88 7.20 -19.92
C GLY A 164 3.01 6.87 -18.71
N ASP A 165 2.38 5.70 -18.68
CA ASP A 165 1.45 5.30 -17.64
C ASP A 165 1.98 4.23 -16.66
N TYR A 166 3.21 3.75 -16.86
CA TYR A 166 3.83 2.75 -16.00
C TYR A 166 4.08 3.28 -14.58
N GLY A 167 3.59 2.53 -13.59
CA GLY A 167 3.78 2.91 -12.20
C GLY A 167 3.18 1.94 -11.20
N MET A 168 3.04 2.43 -9.98
CA MET A 168 2.43 1.72 -8.87
C MET A 168 1.37 2.57 -8.20
N ARG A 169 0.26 1.95 -7.79
CA ARG A 169 -0.65 2.51 -6.80
C ARG A 169 -0.47 1.78 -5.47
N ILE A 170 -0.27 2.55 -4.41
CA ILE A 170 -0.29 2.07 -3.03
C ILE A 170 -1.52 2.64 -2.32
N THR A 171 -2.34 1.77 -1.75
CA THR A 171 -3.57 2.15 -1.04
C THR A 171 -3.55 1.57 0.37
N GLN A 172 -3.66 2.41 1.40
CA GLN A 172 -3.84 1.91 2.76
C GLN A 172 -5.19 1.22 2.90
N VAL A 173 -5.18 -0.02 3.38
CA VAL A 173 -6.39 -0.78 3.68
C VAL A 173 -6.77 -0.48 5.12
N ILE A 174 -7.68 0.47 5.29
CA ILE A 174 -8.25 0.78 6.59
C ILE A 174 -9.30 -0.28 6.90
N PRO A 175 -9.12 -1.11 7.95
CA PRO A 175 -10.19 -2.01 8.36
C PRO A 175 -11.40 -1.14 8.73
N VAL A 176 -12.56 -1.46 8.15
CA VAL A 176 -13.82 -0.82 8.55
C VAL A 176 -13.93 -1.04 10.06
N PRO A 177 -13.94 0.02 10.89
CA PRO A 177 -14.27 -0.16 12.29
C PRO A 177 -15.64 -0.81 12.27
N LEU A 178 -15.74 -2.04 12.76
CA LEU A 178 -17.04 -2.55 13.17
C LEU A 178 -17.57 -1.43 14.06
N PRO A 179 -18.67 -0.75 13.68
CA PRO A 179 -19.22 0.21 14.61
C PRO A 179 -19.40 -0.58 15.89
N ASP A 180 -19.10 0.07 17.00
CA ASP A 180 -19.47 -0.27 18.36
C ASP A 180 -20.98 -0.61 18.47
N THR A 181 -21.43 -1.59 17.71
CA THR A 181 -22.81 -1.97 17.47
C THR A 181 -23.37 -2.54 18.75
N ILE A 182 -22.50 -3.10 19.60
CA ILE A 182 -22.83 -3.44 20.98
C ILE A 182 -23.27 -2.19 21.76
N TRP A 183 -22.58 -1.05 21.64
CA TRP A 183 -22.97 0.19 22.33
C TRP A 183 -24.20 0.86 21.72
N LEU A 184 -24.33 0.86 20.39
CA LEU A 184 -25.51 1.42 19.69
C LEU A 184 -26.78 0.58 19.90
N ILE A 185 -26.67 -0.75 19.88
CA ILE A 185 -27.76 -1.68 20.24
C ILE A 185 -28.12 -1.52 21.72
N SER A 186 -27.12 -1.38 22.60
CA SER A 186 -27.34 -1.16 24.04
C SER A 186 -28.06 0.16 24.34
N LEU A 187 -27.71 1.25 23.63
CA LEU A 187 -28.39 2.54 23.76
C LEU A 187 -29.83 2.47 23.23
N GLY A 188 -30.05 1.80 22.09
CA GLY A 188 -31.38 1.57 21.52
C GLY A 188 -32.30 0.77 22.45
N LEU A 189 -31.78 -0.30 23.08
CA LEU A 189 -32.51 -1.10 24.08
C LEU A 189 -32.87 -0.30 25.34
N LEU A 190 -31.95 0.54 25.84
CA LEU A 190 -32.21 1.42 27.00
C LEU A 190 -33.31 2.45 26.73
N VAL A 191 -33.40 2.97 25.51
CA VAL A 191 -34.47 3.89 25.11
C VAL A 191 -35.81 3.17 25.07
N LEU A 192 -35.89 1.95 24.52
CA LEU A 192 -37.14 1.16 24.48
C LEU A 192 -37.66 0.79 25.89
N ILE A 193 -36.77 0.42 26.82
CA ILE A 193 -37.14 0.08 28.21
C ILE A 193 -37.76 1.30 28.94
N ARG A 194 -37.34 2.53 28.62
CA ARG A 194 -37.90 3.75 29.23
C ARG A 194 -39.29 4.13 28.69
N PHE A 195 -39.68 3.65 27.52
CA PHE A 195 -41.03 3.89 26.97
C PHE A 195 -42.07 2.91 27.52
N ASP A 196 -41.70 1.67 27.82
CA ASP A 196 -42.64 0.66 28.34
C ASP A 196 -43.09 0.96 29.79
N LYS A 197 -42.26 1.64 30.59
CA LYS A 197 -42.60 2.07 31.96
C LYS A 197 -43.61 3.23 32.05
N ARG A 198 -44.10 3.76 30.93
CA ARG A 198 -45.09 4.85 30.89
C ARG A 198 -46.49 4.36 30.50
N LYS A 199 -47.00 3.29 31.14
CA LYS A 199 -48.45 3.03 31.08
C LYS A 199 -49.19 4.04 31.97
N PRO A 200 -50.23 4.73 31.47
CA PRO A 200 -51.03 5.64 32.29
C PRO A 200 -51.89 4.84 33.28
N GLU A 201 -51.82 5.21 34.56
CA GLU A 201 -52.78 4.75 35.56
C GLU A 201 -54.19 5.23 35.16
N THR A 202 -55.08 4.29 34.89
CA THR A 202 -56.51 4.55 34.73
C THR A 202 -57.09 4.89 36.09
N LYS A 203 -57.54 6.14 36.27
CA LYS A 203 -58.38 6.53 37.42
C LYS A 203 -59.84 6.15 37.12
N SER A 204 -60.41 5.34 38.02
CA SER A 204 -61.84 5.01 38.11
C SER A 204 -62.67 6.19 38.58
#